data_AF-A0A1F9NR01-F1
#
_entry.id   AF-A0A1F9NR01-F1
#
_cell.length_a   1.000
_cell.length_b   1.000
_cell.length_c   1.000
_cell.angle_alpha   90.00
_cell.angle_beta   90.00
_cell.angle_gamma   90.00
#
_symmetry.space_group_name_H-M   'P 1'
#
loop_
_entity.id
_entity.type
_entity.pdbx_description
1 polymer ?
#
loop_
_entity_poly.entity_id
_entity_poly.type
_entity_poly.pdbx_seq_one_letter_code
_entity_poly.pdbx_strand_id
1 'polypeptide(L)'
;LRDRIATCDGNAMYHHFCETTLRPTFDDPDYRNDFAVWSKLYLGDRVLAERLGILDPYSFPGMEELRAVVLEIIDDRLGELTMIPWVRPGDEFLFKQSTTVVFDTGERIQDPKDLHDAIRRMTNGSVYYHFLEALRRPPVGKDDFSTWLMDGGAEFEPYLRILGSIDIQFHSLAHLRGDLARALRPAEEGG
;
A
#
# COMPACT_ATOMS: atom_id res chain seq x y z
N LEU A 1 22.24 -3.95 -4.41
CA LEU A 1 20.91 -3.41 -4.03
C LEU A 1 20.91 -1.88 -4.01
N ARG A 2 21.66 -1.27 -3.07
CA ARG A 2 21.79 0.18 -2.85
C ARG A 2 21.89 1.02 -4.13
N ASP A 3 22.91 0.75 -4.96
CA ASP A 3 23.15 1.53 -6.19
C ASP A 3 22.01 1.46 -7.20
N ARG A 4 21.30 0.33 -7.23
CA ARG A 4 20.16 0.13 -8.13
C ARG A 4 18.91 0.84 -7.59
N ILE A 5 18.70 0.88 -6.27
CA ILE A 5 17.67 1.71 -5.65
C ILE A 5 17.94 3.20 -5.92
N ALA A 6 19.20 3.64 -5.94
CA ALA A 6 19.54 5.03 -6.21
C ALA A 6 19.21 5.51 -7.64
N THR A 7 19.00 4.58 -8.58
CA THR A 7 18.89 4.89 -10.01
C THR A 7 17.67 4.28 -10.69
N CYS A 8 16.92 3.40 -10.03
CA CYS A 8 15.73 2.80 -10.62
C CYS A 8 14.57 3.80 -10.71
N ASP A 9 13.65 3.56 -11.65
CA ASP A 9 12.45 4.36 -11.83
C ASP A 9 11.56 4.36 -10.56
N GLY A 10 10.82 5.45 -10.32
CA GLY A 10 9.86 5.55 -9.22
C GLY A 10 8.80 4.44 -9.24
N ASN A 11 8.41 3.97 -10.43
CA ASN A 11 7.48 2.85 -10.59
C ASN A 11 8.04 1.54 -10.05
N ALA A 12 9.37 1.36 -10.05
CA ALA A 12 9.97 0.19 -9.43
C ALA A 12 9.85 0.25 -7.90
N MET A 13 10.04 1.43 -7.31
CA MET A 13 9.78 1.63 -5.88
C MET A 13 8.32 1.35 -5.56
N TYR A 14 7.40 1.90 -6.37
CA TYR A 14 5.97 1.70 -6.20
C TYR A 14 5.58 0.21 -6.28
N HIS A 15 6.11 -0.51 -7.27
CA HIS A 15 5.87 -1.94 -7.42
C HIS A 15 6.27 -2.74 -6.17
N HIS A 16 7.47 -2.48 -5.66
CA HIS A 16 8.06 -3.24 -4.56
C HIS A 16 7.56 -2.84 -3.17
N PHE A 17 6.89 -1.69 -3.03
CA PHE A 17 6.30 -1.23 -1.76
C PHE A 17 4.77 -1.30 -1.72
N CYS A 18 4.08 -0.90 -2.80
CA CYS A 18 2.63 -0.69 -2.80
C CYS A 18 1.87 -1.85 -3.46
N GLU A 19 2.32 -2.30 -4.63
CA GLU A 19 1.64 -3.34 -5.42
C GLU A 19 1.84 -4.76 -4.87
N THR A 20 2.62 -4.91 -3.80
CA THR A 20 2.74 -6.17 -3.05
C THR A 20 1.38 -6.69 -2.57
N THR A 21 0.45 -5.78 -2.22
CA THR A 21 -0.90 -6.10 -1.76
C THR A 21 -1.81 -6.69 -2.84
N LEU A 22 -1.56 -6.39 -4.12
CA LEU A 22 -2.28 -6.94 -5.27
C LEU A 22 -1.81 -8.35 -5.65
N ARG A 23 -0.57 -8.69 -5.30
CA ARG A 23 0.04 -9.94 -5.71
C ARG A 23 -0.47 -11.09 -4.84
N PRO A 24 -0.96 -12.20 -5.42
CA PRO A 24 -1.29 -13.37 -4.64
C PRO A 24 -0.01 -13.90 -3.99
N THR A 25 0.05 -13.87 -2.67
CA THR A 25 1.09 -14.54 -1.89
C THR A 25 0.53 -15.84 -1.31
N PHE A 26 1.32 -16.91 -1.35
CA PHE A 26 0.95 -18.18 -0.71
C PHE A 26 1.09 -18.11 0.81
N ASP A 27 1.95 -17.22 1.30
CA ASP A 27 2.22 -16.98 2.72
C ASP A 27 1.71 -15.59 3.13
N ASP A 28 1.53 -15.37 4.44
CA ASP A 28 1.37 -14.04 5.03
C ASP A 28 2.77 -13.53 5.39
N PRO A 29 3.38 -12.66 4.57
CA PRO A 29 4.77 -12.30 4.76
C PRO A 29 4.94 -11.42 5.99
N ASP A 30 6.00 -11.65 6.78
CA ASP A 30 6.37 -10.80 7.92
C ASP A 30 6.54 -9.31 7.54
N TYR A 31 6.80 -9.02 6.26
CA TYR A 31 6.96 -7.67 5.74
C TYR A 31 6.13 -7.46 4.47
N ARG A 32 5.60 -6.25 4.32
CA ARG A 32 4.73 -5.86 3.20
C ARG A 32 5.48 -5.28 1.99
N ASN A 33 6.80 -5.11 2.05
CA ASN A 33 7.61 -4.69 0.91
C ASN A 33 8.66 -5.73 0.54
N ASP A 34 8.94 -5.85 -0.76
CA ASP A 34 9.82 -6.89 -1.29
C ASP A 34 11.27 -6.72 -0.82
N PHE A 35 11.72 -5.48 -0.58
CA PHE A 35 13.09 -5.21 -0.13
C PHE A 35 13.37 -5.79 1.25
N ALA A 36 12.42 -5.63 2.18
CA ALA A 36 12.48 -6.20 3.51
C ALA A 36 12.41 -7.74 3.46
N VAL A 37 11.46 -8.28 2.69
CA VAL A 37 11.34 -9.73 2.47
C VAL A 37 12.65 -10.32 1.93
N TRP A 38 13.23 -9.68 0.91
CA TRP A 38 14.48 -10.15 0.31
C TRP A 38 15.66 -10.06 1.27
N SER A 39 15.75 -8.96 2.03
CA SER A 39 16.81 -8.75 3.02
C SER A 39 16.80 -9.85 4.09
N LYS A 40 15.61 -10.26 4.54
CA LYS A 40 15.46 -11.36 5.50
C LYS A 40 15.79 -12.71 4.88
N LEU A 41 15.20 -13.04 3.73
CA LEU A 41 15.21 -14.41 3.19
C LEU A 41 16.51 -14.76 2.45
N TYR A 42 17.06 -13.82 1.68
CA TYR A 42 18.19 -14.08 0.78
C TYR A 42 19.49 -13.44 1.26
N LEU A 43 19.42 -12.21 1.75
CA LEU A 43 20.60 -11.55 2.32
C LEU A 43 20.93 -12.05 3.74
N GLY A 44 19.94 -12.57 4.46
CA GLY A 44 20.07 -13.00 5.85
C GLY A 44 20.22 -11.86 6.86
N ASP A 45 19.91 -10.61 6.45
CA ASP A 45 20.03 -9.42 7.30
C ASP A 45 18.67 -9.03 7.89
N ARG A 46 18.38 -9.57 9.08
CA ARG A 46 17.12 -9.30 9.80
C ARG A 46 17.00 -7.84 10.26
N VAL A 47 18.12 -7.19 10.58
CA VAL A 47 18.12 -5.80 11.03
C VAL A 47 17.71 -4.88 9.88
N LEU A 48 18.30 -5.10 8.70
CA LEU A 48 17.91 -4.37 7.50
C LEU A 48 16.44 -4.63 7.14
N ALA A 49 16.02 -5.89 7.23
CA ALA A 49 14.65 -6.28 6.94
C ALA A 49 13.64 -5.60 7.86
N GLU A 50 13.90 -5.55 9.17
CA GLU A 50 13.05 -4.85 10.14
C GLU A 50 12.98 -3.34 9.86
N ARG A 51 14.12 -2.69 9.65
CA ARG A 51 14.18 -1.25 9.36
C ARG A 51 13.43 -0.87 8.08
N LEU A 52 13.57 -1.68 7.03
CA LEU A 52 12.82 -1.47 5.78
C LEU A 52 11.35 -1.88 5.92
N GLY A 53 11.06 -2.89 6.74
CA GLY A 53 9.73 -3.47 6.92
C GLY A 53 8.73 -2.55 7.62
N ILE A 54 9.21 -1.67 8.49
CA ILE A 54 8.37 -0.69 9.22
C ILE A 54 7.95 0.51 8.37
N LEU A 55 8.54 0.68 7.18
CA LEU A 55 8.22 1.83 6.33
C LEU A 55 6.80 1.71 5.79
N ASP A 56 5.96 2.68 6.16
CA ASP A 56 4.69 2.90 5.49
C ASP A 56 4.93 3.66 4.17
N PRO A 57 4.73 3.08 2.99
CA PRO A 57 4.86 3.86 1.78
C PRO A 57 3.91 5.06 1.81
N TYR A 58 2.66 4.91 2.22
CA TYR A 58 1.62 5.95 2.08
C TYR A 58 1.81 7.16 2.99
N SER A 59 2.68 7.06 4.00
CA SER A 59 3.09 8.18 4.86
C SER A 59 4.09 9.15 4.20
N PHE A 60 4.63 8.82 3.02
CA PHE A 60 5.55 9.68 2.28
C PHE A 60 4.83 10.48 1.18
N PRO A 61 5.24 11.72 0.87
CA PRO A 61 4.66 12.51 -0.23
C PRO A 61 4.74 11.81 -1.60
N GLY A 62 5.84 11.10 -1.86
CA GLY A 62 6.09 10.42 -3.12
C GLY A 62 7.11 9.28 -3.00
N MET A 63 7.39 8.64 -4.14
CA MET A 63 8.35 7.53 -4.22
C MET A 63 9.80 7.99 -4.01
N GLU A 64 10.12 9.25 -4.33
CA GLU A 64 11.48 9.77 -4.21
C GLU A 64 11.83 10.09 -2.75
N GLU A 65 10.89 10.59 -1.96
CA GLU A 65 11.07 10.76 -0.50
C GLU A 65 11.22 9.41 0.19
N LEU A 66 10.39 8.42 -0.18
CA LEU A 66 10.54 7.05 0.30
C LEU A 66 11.91 6.46 -0.10
N ARG A 67 12.36 6.68 -1.35
CA ARG A 67 13.67 6.23 -1.83
C ARG A 67 14.81 6.82 -1.00
N ALA A 68 14.75 8.10 -0.68
CA ALA A 68 15.77 8.76 0.13
C ALA A 68 15.92 8.07 1.51
N VAL A 69 14.80 7.80 2.19
CA VAL A 69 14.80 7.09 3.49
C VAL A 69 15.28 5.65 3.36
N VAL A 70 14.90 4.94 2.29
CA VAL A 70 15.40 3.58 2.03
C VAL A 70 16.91 3.58 1.83
N LEU A 71 17.47 4.55 1.10
CA LEU A 71 18.91 4.67 0.89
C LEU A 71 19.63 5.00 2.19
N GLU A 72 19.09 5.91 3.01
CA GLU A 72 19.64 6.23 4.34
C GLU A 72 19.71 4.99 5.23
N ILE A 73 18.62 4.21 5.32
CA ILE A 73 18.58 2.96 6.08
C ILE A 73 19.64 1.96 5.61
N ILE A 74 19.83 1.84 4.30
CA ILE A 74 20.84 0.93 3.73
C ILE A 74 22.26 1.45 4.00
N ASP A 75 22.51 2.75 3.85
CA ASP A 75 23.82 3.35 4.07
C ASP A 75 24.23 3.27 5.55
N ASP A 76 23.31 3.55 6.47
CA ASP A 76 23.50 3.35 7.91
C ASP A 76 23.83 1.89 8.21
N ARG A 77 23.08 0.96 7.62
CA ARG A 77 23.33 -0.47 7.81
C ARG A 77 24.70 -0.90 7.28
N LEU A 78 25.12 -0.37 6.13
CA LEU A 78 26.46 -0.64 5.59
C LEU A 78 27.56 -0.09 6.50
N GLY A 79 27.36 1.05 7.15
CA GLY A 79 28.30 1.61 8.12
C GLY A 79 28.49 0.78 9.39
N GLU A 80 27.49 -0.02 9.77
CA GLU A 80 27.55 -0.94 10.91
C GLU A 80 28.28 -2.25 10.59
N LEU A 81 28.43 -2.59 9.31
CA LEU A 81 28.93 -3.89 8.87
C LEU A 81 30.45 -3.89 8.68
N THR A 82 31.13 -4.86 9.29
CA THR A 82 32.57 -5.07 9.08
C THR A 82 32.87 -5.74 7.72
N MET A 83 31.89 -6.46 7.17
CA MET A 83 31.98 -7.12 5.87
C MET A 83 30.63 -6.99 5.15
N ILE A 84 30.67 -6.61 3.88
CA ILE A 84 29.47 -6.47 3.06
C ILE A 84 28.93 -7.87 2.71
N PRO A 85 27.68 -8.19 3.09
CA PRO A 85 27.07 -9.47 2.74
C PRO A 85 26.81 -9.56 1.24
N TRP A 86 26.88 -10.77 0.72
CA TRP A 86 26.60 -11.10 -0.68
C TRP A 86 25.58 -12.24 -0.73
N VAL A 87 24.80 -12.25 -1.81
CA VAL A 87 23.85 -13.33 -2.08
C VAL A 87 24.41 -14.28 -3.13
N ARG A 88 23.92 -15.51 -3.16
CA ARG A 88 24.33 -16.49 -4.18
C ARG A 88 23.76 -16.09 -5.55
N PRO A 89 24.41 -16.47 -6.66
CA PRO A 89 23.81 -16.34 -7.98
C PRO A 89 22.43 -17.03 -8.02
N GLY A 90 21.43 -16.33 -8.53
CA GLY A 90 20.02 -16.76 -8.53
C GLY A 90 19.18 -16.16 -7.39
N ASP A 91 19.80 -15.66 -6.33
CA ASP A 91 19.14 -15.02 -5.20
C ASP A 91 19.18 -13.48 -5.31
N GLU A 92 19.50 -12.91 -6.48
CA GLU A 92 19.57 -11.47 -6.69
C GLU A 92 18.20 -10.81 -6.54
N PHE A 93 18.20 -9.57 -6.04
CA PHE A 93 16.97 -8.76 -6.05
C PHE A 93 16.62 -8.35 -7.47
N LEU A 94 15.44 -8.75 -7.95
CA LEU A 94 14.93 -8.41 -9.27
C LEU A 94 14.06 -7.14 -9.19
N PHE A 95 14.57 -6.04 -9.74
CA PHE A 95 13.82 -4.80 -9.88
C PHE A 95 12.77 -4.91 -10.98
N LYS A 96 11.50 -4.80 -10.59
CA LYS A 96 10.33 -4.91 -11.45
C LYS A 96 9.50 -3.64 -11.35
N GLN A 97 8.69 -3.39 -12.37
CA GLN A 97 7.71 -2.31 -12.41
C GLN A 97 6.45 -2.83 -13.12
N SER A 98 5.30 -2.25 -12.80
CA SER A 98 4.03 -2.54 -13.47
C SER A 98 3.48 -1.32 -14.18
N THR A 99 2.47 -1.56 -14.99
CA THR A 99 1.55 -0.51 -15.45
C THR A 99 0.13 -0.96 -15.14
N THR A 100 -0.61 -0.17 -14.38
CA THR A 100 -2.03 -0.43 -14.09
C THR A 100 -2.88 -0.19 -15.34
N VAL A 101 -3.72 -1.15 -15.69
CA VAL A 101 -4.75 -0.99 -16.72
C VAL A 101 -6.12 -0.98 -16.05
N VAL A 102 -6.87 0.08 -16.26
CA VAL A 102 -8.15 0.33 -15.57
C VAL A 102 -9.31 -0.01 -16.49
N PHE A 103 -10.28 -0.77 -15.95
CA PHE A 103 -11.51 -1.14 -16.65
C PHE A 103 -12.72 -0.65 -15.86
N ASP A 104 -13.73 -0.15 -16.55
CA ASP A 104 -15.02 0.20 -15.95
C ASP A 104 -15.77 -1.08 -15.57
N THR A 105 -16.15 -1.19 -14.30
CA THR A 105 -16.91 -2.34 -13.77
C THR A 105 -18.39 -2.26 -14.12
N GLY A 106 -18.88 -1.10 -14.57
CA GLY A 106 -20.31 -0.82 -14.80
C GLY A 106 -21.09 -0.51 -13.52
N GLU A 107 -20.50 -0.71 -12.33
CA GLU A 107 -21.13 -0.39 -11.05
C GLU A 107 -21.15 1.13 -10.82
N ARG A 108 -22.24 1.66 -10.27
CA ARG A 108 -22.40 3.07 -9.93
C ARG A 108 -23.01 3.20 -8.55
N ILE A 109 -22.43 4.08 -7.74
CA ILE A 109 -22.90 4.42 -6.40
C ILE A 109 -23.49 5.82 -6.48
N GLN A 110 -24.75 5.99 -6.11
CA GLN A 110 -25.44 7.28 -6.18
C GLN A 110 -25.60 7.92 -4.80
N ASP A 111 -25.71 7.09 -3.76
CA ASP A 111 -25.92 7.53 -2.39
C ASP A 111 -24.85 6.91 -1.47
N PRO A 112 -24.19 7.68 -0.60
CA PRO A 112 -23.19 7.18 0.34
C PRO A 112 -23.67 6.02 1.23
N LYS A 113 -24.98 5.93 1.52
CA LYS A 113 -25.53 4.80 2.28
C LYS A 113 -25.34 3.44 1.57
N ASP A 114 -25.17 3.46 0.25
CA ASP A 114 -24.97 2.26 -0.58
C ASP A 114 -23.49 1.80 -0.58
N LEU A 115 -22.56 2.59 -0.02
CA LEU A 115 -21.13 2.26 0.01
C LEU A 115 -20.86 0.92 0.69
N HIS A 116 -21.54 0.62 1.80
CA HIS A 116 -21.40 -0.66 2.51
C HIS A 116 -21.60 -1.84 1.56
N ASP A 117 -22.73 -1.87 0.86
CA ASP A 117 -23.08 -3.01 0.00
C ASP A 117 -22.27 -3.02 -1.30
N ALA A 118 -21.95 -1.85 -1.85
CA ALA A 118 -21.10 -1.73 -3.03
C ALA A 118 -19.69 -2.27 -2.75
N ILE A 119 -19.04 -1.85 -1.67
CA ILE A 119 -17.69 -2.29 -1.29
C ILE A 119 -17.64 -3.80 -1.05
N ARG A 120 -18.69 -4.39 -0.46
CA ARG A 120 -18.77 -5.85 -0.29
C ARG A 120 -18.75 -6.62 -1.62
N ARG A 121 -19.29 -6.03 -2.69
CA ARG A 121 -19.31 -6.62 -4.04
C ARG A 121 -18.03 -6.34 -4.84
N MET A 122 -17.25 -5.32 -4.46
CA MET A 122 -16.03 -4.95 -5.17
C MET A 122 -15.01 -6.08 -5.19
N THR A 123 -14.29 -6.18 -6.30
CA THR A 123 -13.09 -7.01 -6.38
C THR A 123 -11.97 -6.41 -5.53
N ASN A 124 -10.98 -7.23 -5.14
CA ASN A 124 -9.78 -6.72 -4.46
C ASN A 124 -9.05 -5.66 -5.31
N GLY A 125 -9.03 -5.82 -6.64
CA GLY A 125 -8.45 -4.83 -7.55
C GLY A 125 -9.20 -3.49 -7.53
N SER A 126 -10.53 -3.51 -7.47
CA SER A 126 -11.33 -2.29 -7.34
C SER A 126 -11.09 -1.58 -6.01
N VAL A 127 -10.99 -2.34 -4.90
CA VAL A 127 -10.66 -1.78 -3.58
C VAL A 127 -9.25 -1.19 -3.57
N TYR A 128 -8.28 -1.90 -4.13
CA TYR A 128 -6.93 -1.37 -4.29
C TYR A 128 -6.93 -0.06 -5.08
N TYR A 129 -7.59 -0.04 -6.24
CA TYR A 129 -7.63 1.12 -7.13
C TYR A 129 -8.28 2.34 -6.48
N HIS A 130 -9.44 2.16 -5.84
CA HIS A 130 -10.22 3.26 -5.27
C HIS A 130 -9.77 3.69 -3.88
N PHE A 131 -9.13 2.80 -3.11
CA PHE A 131 -8.77 3.09 -1.72
C PHE A 131 -7.27 3.27 -1.49
N LEU A 132 -6.41 2.39 -2.03
CA LEU A 132 -4.96 2.44 -1.78
C LEU A 132 -4.19 3.20 -2.85
N GLU A 133 -4.37 2.83 -4.12
CA GLU A 133 -3.72 3.52 -5.25
C GLU A 133 -4.16 4.98 -5.32
N ALA A 134 -5.43 5.25 -5.03
CA ALA A 134 -5.99 6.59 -4.95
C ALA A 134 -5.22 7.53 -4.02
N LEU A 135 -4.67 7.03 -2.89
CA LEU A 135 -3.87 7.83 -1.95
C LEU A 135 -2.62 8.46 -2.60
N ARG A 136 -2.19 7.93 -3.75
CA ARG A 136 -1.04 8.47 -4.52
C ARG A 136 -1.43 9.35 -5.68
N ARG A 137 -2.72 9.43 -6.00
CA ARG A 137 -3.23 10.31 -7.06
C ARG A 137 -3.65 11.64 -6.47
N PRO A 138 -3.62 12.73 -7.23
CA PRO A 138 -4.19 14.00 -6.77
C PRO A 138 -5.70 13.88 -6.50
N PRO A 139 -6.21 14.39 -5.36
CA PRO A 139 -5.47 14.96 -4.24
C PRO A 139 -4.72 13.91 -3.41
N VAL A 140 -3.40 14.06 -3.26
CA VAL A 140 -2.54 13.08 -2.57
C VAL A 140 -2.98 12.91 -1.12
N GLY A 141 -2.97 11.65 -0.65
CA GLY A 141 -3.37 11.28 0.70
C GLY A 141 -4.87 11.09 0.89
N LYS A 142 -5.67 11.08 -0.19
CA LYS A 142 -7.12 10.84 -0.11
C LYS A 142 -7.54 9.71 -1.04
N ASP A 143 -8.41 8.85 -0.53
CA ASP A 143 -9.04 7.82 -1.34
C ASP A 143 -10.14 8.40 -2.24
N ASP A 144 -10.58 7.64 -3.24
CA ASP A 144 -11.60 8.07 -4.18
C ASP A 144 -12.97 8.23 -3.52
N PHE A 145 -13.30 7.43 -2.49
CA PHE A 145 -14.59 7.58 -1.78
C PHE A 145 -14.61 8.86 -0.97
N SER A 146 -13.55 9.14 -0.21
CA SER A 146 -13.42 10.39 0.53
C SER A 146 -13.43 11.59 -0.40
N THR A 147 -12.70 11.52 -1.52
CA THR A 147 -12.72 12.57 -2.55
C THR A 147 -14.13 12.81 -3.09
N TRP A 148 -14.86 11.74 -3.41
CA TRP A 148 -16.25 11.83 -3.89
C TRP A 148 -17.19 12.48 -2.86
N LEU A 149 -17.04 12.14 -1.57
CA LEU A 149 -17.90 12.63 -0.49
C LEU A 149 -17.63 14.08 -0.08
N MET A 150 -16.42 14.58 -0.30
CA MET A 150 -16.05 15.96 0.06
C MET A 150 -16.87 17.02 -0.70
N ASP A 151 -17.33 16.69 -1.91
CA ASP A 151 -18.16 17.57 -2.71
C ASP A 151 -19.62 17.63 -2.22
N GLY A 152 -20.01 16.72 -1.33
CA GLY A 152 -21.39 16.53 -0.89
C GLY A 152 -21.81 17.24 0.40
N GLY A 153 -20.92 17.98 1.05
CA GLY A 153 -21.24 18.82 2.21
C GLY A 153 -21.15 18.14 3.58
N ALA A 154 -21.55 18.87 4.63
CA ALA A 154 -21.28 18.50 6.03
C ALA A 154 -22.01 17.23 6.51
N GLU A 155 -23.06 16.80 5.82
CA GLU A 155 -23.80 15.56 6.11
C GLU A 155 -22.95 14.29 5.90
N PHE A 156 -21.90 14.36 5.08
CA PHE A 156 -21.00 13.23 4.83
C PHE A 156 -19.75 13.21 5.70
N GLU A 157 -19.61 14.19 6.61
CA GLU A 157 -18.51 14.23 7.59
C GLU A 157 -18.36 12.94 8.43
N PRO A 158 -19.44 12.24 8.84
CA PRO A 158 -19.30 10.94 9.50
C PRO A 158 -18.61 9.89 8.63
N TYR A 159 -18.92 9.84 7.33
CA TYR A 159 -18.31 8.90 6.39
C TYR A 159 -16.82 9.22 6.18
N LEU A 160 -16.47 10.50 6.03
CA LEU A 160 -15.07 10.94 5.88
C LEU A 160 -14.23 10.55 7.09
N ARG A 161 -14.77 10.73 8.30
CA ARG A 161 -14.10 10.32 9.54
C ARG A 161 -13.89 8.82 9.63
N ILE A 162 -14.88 8.04 9.21
CA ILE A 162 -14.81 6.57 9.18
C ILE A 162 -13.72 6.13 8.20
N LEU A 163 -13.75 6.61 6.96
CA LEU A 163 -12.77 6.27 5.92
C LEU A 163 -11.35 6.64 6.35
N GLY A 164 -11.16 7.83 6.93
CA GLY A 164 -9.86 8.29 7.45
C GLY A 164 -9.35 7.53 8.68
N SER A 165 -10.17 6.69 9.32
CA SER A 165 -9.77 5.86 10.46
C SER A 165 -9.30 4.45 10.08
N ILE A 166 -9.41 4.08 8.81
CA ILE A 166 -9.06 2.74 8.33
C ILE A 166 -7.53 2.57 8.32
N ASP A 167 -7.06 1.54 9.01
CA ASP A 167 -5.65 1.16 9.01
C ASP A 167 -5.30 0.38 7.73
N ILE A 168 -4.43 0.96 6.91
CA ILE A 168 -3.96 0.41 5.64
C ILE A 168 -2.69 -0.44 5.77
N GLN A 169 -2.01 -0.42 6.92
CA GLN A 169 -0.64 -0.92 7.03
C GLN A 169 -0.54 -2.46 7.11
N PHE A 170 -1.58 -3.16 7.58
CA PHE A 170 -1.46 -4.57 7.93
C PHE A 170 -2.50 -5.51 7.31
N HIS A 171 -3.38 -5.01 6.44
CA HIS A 171 -4.48 -5.80 5.90
C HIS A 171 -4.18 -6.37 4.50
N SER A 172 -4.56 -7.64 4.27
CA SER A 172 -4.78 -8.12 2.91
C SER A 172 -5.90 -7.30 2.27
N LEU A 173 -5.95 -7.20 0.93
CA LEU A 173 -7.05 -6.49 0.26
C LEU A 173 -8.43 -7.05 0.61
N ALA A 174 -8.52 -8.35 0.87
CA ALA A 174 -9.77 -8.98 1.31
C ALA A 174 -10.18 -8.52 2.72
N HIS A 175 -9.22 -8.39 3.65
CA HIS A 175 -9.47 -7.84 4.98
C HIS A 175 -9.81 -6.35 4.91
N LEU A 176 -9.03 -5.56 4.16
CA LEU A 176 -9.26 -4.13 3.96
C LEU A 176 -10.67 -3.86 3.42
N ARG A 177 -11.11 -4.63 2.40
CA ARG A 177 -12.49 -4.58 1.89
C ARG A 177 -13.52 -4.87 2.98
N GLY A 178 -13.26 -5.88 3.81
CA GLY A 178 -14.13 -6.27 4.91
C GLY A 178 -14.21 -5.20 6.00
N ASP A 179 -13.10 -4.54 6.32
CA ASP A 179 -13.03 -3.49 7.31
C ASP A 179 -13.70 -2.21 6.83
N LEU A 180 -13.44 -1.81 5.57
CA LEU A 180 -14.16 -0.72 4.90
C LEU A 180 -15.66 -0.95 4.93
N ALA A 181 -16.11 -2.12 4.46
CA ALA A 181 -17.52 -2.47 4.49
C ALA A 181 -18.08 -2.40 5.90
N ARG A 182 -17.42 -3.01 6.89
CA ARG A 182 -17.90 -3.03 8.28
C ARG A 182 -18.00 -1.62 8.87
N ALA A 183 -17.02 -0.78 8.62
CA ALA A 183 -16.95 0.57 9.17
C ALA A 183 -18.04 1.48 8.58
N LEU A 184 -18.42 1.26 7.33
CA LEU A 184 -19.46 2.02 6.62
C LEU A 184 -20.87 1.44 6.78
N ARG A 185 -21.07 0.47 7.68
CA ARG A 185 -22.39 -0.11 7.91
C ARG A 185 -23.37 0.98 8.38
N PRO A 186 -24.56 1.12 7.76
CA PRO A 186 -25.59 2.02 8.24
C PRO A 186 -25.93 1.70 9.69
N ALA A 187 -26.17 2.73 10.51
CA ALA A 187 -26.79 2.51 11.81
C ALA A 187 -28.16 1.84 11.59
N GLU A 188 -28.50 0.83 12.38
CA GLU A 188 -29.87 0.31 12.38
C GLU A 188 -30.79 1.47 12.76
N GLU A 189 -31.59 1.95 11.79
CA GLU A 189 -32.68 2.85 12.08
C GLU A 189 -33.63 2.10 13.01
N GLY A 190 -33.57 2.44 14.30
CA GLY A 190 -34.54 1.95 15.28
C GLY A 190 -35.94 2.32 14.81
N GLY A 191 -36.77 1.29 14.60
CA GLY A 191 -38.18 1.43 14.21
C GLY A 191 -39.05 2.09 15.27
#